data_AF-A0A8S3BDA8-F1
#
_entry.id   AF-A0A8S3BDA8-F1
#
_cell.length_a   1.000
_cell.length_b   1.000
_cell.length_c   1.000
_cell.angle_alpha   90.00
_cell.angle_beta   90.00
_cell.angle_gamma   90.00
#
_symmetry.space_group_name_H-M   'P 1'
#
loop_
_entity.id
_entity.type
_entity.pdbx_description
1 polymer ?
#
loop_
_entity_poly.entity_id
_entity_poly.type
_entity_poly.pdbx_seq_one_letter_code
_entity_poly.pdbx_strand_id
1 'polypeptide(L)' 'NILVYRLGGSTYECSIIRTTGGCLQTIASVDGFENSGDDFTDLIIDIIADEFQK' A
#
# COMPACT_ATOMS: atom_id res chain seq x y z
N ASN A 1 -5.07 -19.15 6.99
CA ASN A 1 -4.69 -18.16 5.94
C ASN A 1 -4.28 -16.87 6.64
N ILE A 2 -3.27 -16.19 6.11
CA ILE A 2 -2.70 -14.93 6.61
C ILE A 2 -2.86 -13.90 5.49
N LEU A 3 -3.32 -12.69 5.82
CA LEU A 3 -3.29 -11.56 4.91
C LEU A 3 -1.99 -10.79 5.13
N VAL A 4 -1.23 -10.55 4.06
CA VAL A 4 -0.06 -9.67 4.09
C VAL A 4 -0.41 -8.42 3.27
N TYR A 5 -0.44 -7.28 3.94
CA TYR A 5 -0.70 -5.98 3.33
C TYR A 5 0.58 -5.15 3.37
N ARG A 6 1.17 -4.92 2.21
CA ARG A 6 2.38 -4.09 2.02
C ARG A 6 1.93 -2.74 1.49
N LEU A 7 2.06 -1.70 2.31
CA LEU A 7 1.89 -0.31 1.89
C LEU A 7 3.28 0.30 1.63
N GLY A 8 3.59 0.59 0.38
CA GLY A 8 4.86 1.21 -0.04
C GLY A 8 4.70 2.70 -0.40
N GLY A 9 5.79 3.30 -0.89
CA GLY A 9 5.81 4.67 -1.40
C GLY A 9 4.96 4.83 -2.65
N SER A 10 5.34 4.15 -3.74
CA SER A 10 4.64 4.28 -5.04
C SER A 10 3.67 3.14 -5.37
N THR A 11 3.59 2.12 -4.52
CA THR A 11 2.69 0.97 -4.73
C THR A 11 2.21 0.40 -3.41
N TYR A 12 1.05 -0.25 -3.44
CA TYR A 12 0.65 -1.20 -2.41
C TYR A 12 0.50 -2.61 -3.01
N GLU A 13 0.53 -3.61 -2.13
CA GLU A 13 0.31 -5.01 -2.49
C GLU A 13 -0.41 -5.74 -1.35
N CYS A 14 -1.38 -6.57 -1.71
CA CYS A 14 -2.16 -7.36 -0.77
C CYS A 14 -2.16 -8.81 -1.21
N SER A 15 -1.77 -9.74 -0.33
CA SER A 15 -1.72 -11.16 -0.63
C SER A 15 -2.32 -12.02 0.48
N ILE A 16 -2.98 -13.10 0.09
CA ILE A 16 -3.47 -14.14 1.02
C ILE A 16 -2.51 -15.33 0.94
N ILE A 17 -1.86 -15.62 2.06
CA ILE A 17 -0.92 -16.73 2.21
C ILE A 17 -1.59 -17.86 3.00
N ARG A 18 -1.50 -19.08 2.48
CA ARG A 18 -1.83 -20.30 3.22
C ARG A 18 -0.57 -20.89 3.83
N THR A 19 -0.66 -21.28 5.10
CA THR A 19 0.40 -21.96 5.83
C THR A 19 -0.01 -23.40 6.10
N THR A 20 0.77 -24.36 5.61
CA THR A 20 0.49 -25.79 5.80
C THR A 20 1.80 -26.54 6.03
N GLY A 21 1.96 -27.17 7.20
CA GLY A 21 3.13 -28.01 7.48
C GLY A 21 4.48 -27.28 7.32
N GLY A 22 4.55 -25.99 7.65
CA GLY A 22 5.76 -25.17 7.47
C GLY A 22 5.97 -24.63 6.05
N CYS A 23 5.12 -24.99 5.08
CA CYS A 23 5.12 -24.40 3.73
C CYS A 23 4.23 -23.15 3.67
N LEU A 24 4.69 -22.14 2.93
CA LEU A 24 3.94 -20.91 2.62
C LEU A 24 3.53 -20.94 1.15
N GLN A 25 2.24 -20.77 0.88
CA GLN A 25 1.69 -20.72 -0.47
C GLN A 25 0.83 -19.47 -0.66
N THR A 26 1.12 -18.66 -1.68
CA THR A 26 0.25 -17.55 -2.09
C THR A 26 -0.99 -18.10 -2.79
N ILE A 27 -2.17 -17.71 -2.30
CA ILE A 27 -3.47 -18.13 -2.82
C ILE A 27 -4.04 -17.07 -3.77
N ALA A 28 -3.83 -15.81 -3.45
CA ALA A 28 -4.21 -14.66 -4.28
C ALA A 28 -3.31 -13.47 -3.94
N SER A 29 -3.07 -12.61 -4.92
CA SER A 29 -2.35 -11.34 -4.78
C SER A 29 -2.99 -10.27 -5.65
N VAL A 30 -2.96 -9.02 -5.20
CA VAL A 30 -3.32 -7.83 -5.96
C VAL A 30 -2.32 -6.73 -5.64
N ASP A 31 -2.00 -5.91 -6.63
CA ASP A 31 -1.20 -4.70 -6.49
C ASP A 31 -2.00 -3.48 -6.95
N GLY A 32 -1.48 -2.30 -6.60
CA GLY A 32 -2.03 -1.03 -7.06
C GLY A 32 -1.01 0.09 -6.96
N PHE A 33 -1.23 1.12 -7.77
CA PHE A 33 -0.38 2.31 -7.89
C PHE A 33 -1.00 3.55 -7.24
N GLU A 34 -2.27 3.46 -6.85
CA GLU A 34 -3.02 4.55 -6.20
C GLU A 34 -3.20 4.24 -4.70
N ASN A 35 -3.36 5.28 -3.90
CA ASN A 35 -3.47 5.24 -2.43
C ASN A 35 -2.20 4.70 -1.76
N SER A 36 -1.03 5.00 -2.32
CA SER A 36 0.28 4.72 -1.74
C SER A 36 0.88 5.97 -1.09
N GLY A 37 2.07 5.82 -0.49
CA GLY A 37 2.77 6.91 0.20
C GLY A 37 2.96 8.19 -0.64
N ASP A 38 3.15 8.05 -1.95
CA ASP A 38 3.29 9.18 -2.88
C ASP A 38 2.01 10.02 -2.93
N ASP A 39 0.82 9.39 -3.01
CA ASP A 39 -0.46 10.11 -2.98
C ASP A 39 -0.68 10.87 -1.67
N PHE A 40 -0.27 10.29 -0.54
CA PHE A 40 -0.32 11.00 0.74
C PHE A 40 0.69 12.16 0.80
N THR A 41 1.82 12.02 0.13
CA THR A 41 2.83 13.08 0.03
C THR A 41 2.28 14.24 -0.80
N ASP A 42 1.67 13.96 -1.95
CA ASP A 42 1.03 14.96 -2.80
C ASP A 42 -0.09 15.69 -2.04
N LEU A 43 -0.94 14.95 -1.31
CA LEU A 43 -1.98 15.54 -0.47
C LEU A 43 -1.43 16.53 0.57
N ILE A 44 -0.31 16.20 1.21
CA ILE A 44 0.34 17.09 2.19
C ILE A 44 0.95 18.32 1.49
N ILE A 45 1.58 18.12 0.33
CA ILE A 45 2.14 19.21 -0.47
C ILE A 45 1.04 20.21 -0.85
N ASP A 46 -0.09 19.72 -1.34
CA ASP A 46 -1.24 20.55 -1.73
C ASP A 46 -1.75 21.39 -0.54
N ILE A 47 -1.90 20.76 0.64
CA ILE A 47 -2.33 21.46 1.86
C ILE A 47 -1.34 22.58 2.24
N ILE A 48 -0.03 22.30 2.15
CA ILE A 48 1.01 23.29 2.50
C ILE A 48 1.03 24.42 1.47
N ALA A 49 0.90 24.10 0.19
CA ALA A 49 0.87 25.09 -0.90
C ALA A 49 -0.33 26.03 -0.75
N ASP A 50 -1.51 25.48 -0.44
CA ASP A 50 -2.74 26.24 -0.19
C ASP A 50 -2.61 27.17 1.02
N GLU A 51 -1.95 26.73 2.09
CA GLU A 51 -1.73 27.57 3.28
C GLU A 51 -0.73 28.71 3.01
N PHE A 52 0.30 28.46 2.20
CA PHE A 52 1.31 29.47 1.87
C PHE A 52 0.78 30.58 0.94
N GLN A 53 -0.28 30.30 0.17
CA GLN A 53 -0.91 31.28 -0.73
C GLN A 53 -1.93 32.20 -0.04
N LYS A 54 -2.26 31.97 1.24
CA LYS A 54 -3.14 32.82 2.04
C LYS A 54 -2.42 34.06 2.59
#